data_AF-A0A955W3M3-F1
#
_entry.id   AF-A0A955W3M3-F1
#
_cell.length_a   1.000
_cell.length_b   1.000
_cell.length_c   1.000
_cell.angle_alpha   90.00
_cell.angle_beta   90.00
_cell.angle_gamma   90.00
#
_symmetry.space_group_name_H-M   'P 1'
#
loop_
_entity.id
_entity.type
_entity.pdbx_description
1 polymer ?
#
loop_
_entity_poly.entity_id
_entity_poly.type
_entity_poly.pdbx_seq_one_letter_code
_entity_poly.pdbx_strand_id
1 'polypeptide(L)' 'MGADAERAGGCGDAARPVVGVFVGGASRRMGGRPKGLLYVPGSTTPIVAHLVAEASAAGLDAALVGRAVD' A
#
# COMPACT_ATOMS: atom_id res chain seq x y z
N MET A 1 -14.05 -22.64 -21.55
CA MET A 1 -13.61 -22.01 -20.29
C MET A 1 -12.27 -21.39 -20.57
N GLY A 2 -12.28 -20.16 -21.03
CA GLY A 2 -11.11 -19.45 -21.55
C GLY A 2 -11.61 -18.09 -21.98
N ALA A 3 -11.46 -17.11 -21.09
CA ALA A 3 -11.70 -15.72 -21.40
C ALA A 3 -10.32 -15.05 -21.37
N ASP A 4 -9.64 -15.13 -22.51
CA ASP A 4 -8.66 -14.13 -22.87
C ASP A 4 -9.42 -12.82 -23.06
N ALA A 5 -9.16 -11.82 -22.24
CA ALA A 5 -9.67 -10.48 -22.43
C ALA A 5 -8.63 -9.46 -21.95
N GLU A 6 -7.73 -9.13 -22.89
CA GLU A 6 -7.44 -7.76 -23.29
C GLU A 6 -7.04 -6.75 -22.20
N ARG A 7 -5.79 -6.28 -22.25
CA ARG A 7 -5.54 -4.83 -22.09
C ARG A 7 -4.60 -4.33 -23.16
N ALA A 8 -5.24 -3.90 -24.25
CA ALA A 8 -4.66 -3.16 -25.34
C ALA A 8 -4.00 -1.87 -24.84
N GLY A 9 -2.80 -1.59 -25.34
CA GLY A 9 -2.23 -0.25 -25.27
C GLY A 9 -3.07 0.71 -26.11
N GLY A 10 -3.61 1.72 -25.47
CA GLY A 10 -4.27 2.85 -26.12
C GLY A 10 -3.85 4.15 -25.44
N CYS A 11 -3.51 5.16 -26.23
CA CYS A 11 -3.37 6.53 -25.73
C CYS A 11 -4.79 7.05 -25.38
N GLY A 12 -5.29 6.72 -24.19
CA GLY A 12 -6.65 7.08 -23.78
C GLY A 12 -7.26 6.34 -22.59
N ASP A 13 -6.46 5.68 -21.74
CA ASP A 13 -6.95 5.19 -20.44
C ASP A 13 -6.58 6.24 -19.38
N ALA A 14 -7.56 6.84 -18.71
CA ALA A 14 -7.27 7.76 -17.61
C ALA A 14 -6.50 6.95 -16.56
N ALA A 15 -5.19 7.18 -16.44
CA ALA A 15 -4.30 6.37 -15.61
C ALA A 15 -4.96 6.11 -14.25
N ARG A 16 -5.26 4.83 -13.95
CA ARG A 16 -5.93 4.48 -12.70
C ARG A 16 -5.09 5.00 -11.53
N PRO A 17 -5.66 5.81 -10.62
CA PRO A 17 -4.91 6.34 -9.49
C PRO A 17 -4.42 5.20 -8.59
N VAL A 18 -3.18 5.33 -8.11
CA VAL A 18 -2.51 4.36 -7.22
C VAL A 18 -2.21 5.05 -5.89
N VAL A 19 -2.38 4.31 -4.78
CA VAL A 19 -2.04 4.78 -3.44
C VAL A 19 -0.63 4.32 -3.08
N GLY A 20 0.31 5.26 -2.98
CA GLY A 20 1.66 4.98 -2.49
C GLY A 20 1.72 4.97 -0.96
N VAL A 21 2.02 3.82 -0.35
CA VAL A 21 2.24 3.68 1.10
C VAL A 21 3.73 3.64 1.39
N PHE A 22 4.26 4.73 1.93
CA PHE A 22 5.68 4.83 2.25
C PHE A 22 6.01 4.04 3.53
N VAL A 23 6.70 2.90 3.36
CA VAL A 23 7.07 1.98 4.47
C VAL A 23 8.48 2.19 4.99
N GLY A 24 9.28 3.00 4.27
CA GLY A 24 10.65 3.32 4.67
C GLY A 24 10.74 4.39 5.75
N GLY A 25 11.87 4.40 6.47
CA GLY A 25 12.21 5.46 7.41
C GLY A 25 12.84 4.93 8.69
N ALA A 26 13.98 5.51 9.08
CA ALA A 26 14.78 5.06 10.21
C ALA A 26 14.08 5.16 11.59
N SER A 27 12.89 5.76 11.65
CA SER A 27 12.05 5.85 12.85
C SER A 27 12.82 6.26 14.12
N ARG A 28 13.85 7.10 13.97
CA ARG A 28 14.84 7.44 15.03
C ARG A 28 14.19 8.00 16.29
N ARG A 29 13.12 8.77 16.12
CA ARG A 29 12.33 9.35 17.22
C ARG A 29 11.50 8.32 17.99
N MET A 30 11.33 7.10 17.48
CA MET A 30 10.59 6.02 18.12
C MET A 30 11.48 4.82 18.45
N GLY A 31 12.76 5.07 18.74
CA GLY A 31 13.70 4.01 19.11
C GLY A 31 14.05 3.05 17.96
N GLY A 32 13.90 3.50 16.72
CA GLY A 32 14.25 2.70 15.54
C GLY A 32 13.16 1.74 15.06
N ARG A 33 12.07 1.56 15.82
CA ARG A 33 11.00 0.64 15.42
C ARG A 33 10.25 1.15 14.18
N PRO A 34 10.10 0.35 13.10
CA PRO A 34 9.40 0.78 11.89
C PRO A 34 7.96 1.21 12.19
N LYS A 35 7.63 2.48 11.90
CA LYS A 35 6.30 3.06 12.19
C LYS A 35 5.14 2.27 11.57
N GLY A 36 5.33 1.77 10.35
CA GLY A 36 4.29 1.00 9.65
C GLY A 36 3.91 -0.32 10.32
N LEU A 37 4.79 -0.86 11.18
CA LEU A 37 4.55 -2.08 11.96
C LEU A 37 3.94 -1.80 13.34
N LEU A 38 3.71 -0.53 13.70
CA LEU A 38 2.84 -0.26 14.84
C LEU A 38 1.41 -0.72 14.54
N TYR A 39 0.67 -1.06 15.58
CA TYR A 39 -0.73 -1.43 15.47
C TYR A 39 -1.64 -0.20 15.44
N VAL A 40 -2.75 -0.31 14.71
CA VAL A 40 -3.86 0.65 14.79
C VAL A 40 -4.41 0.66 16.22
N PRO A 41 -4.72 1.82 16.83
CA PRO A 41 -5.25 1.89 18.18
C PRO A 41 -6.49 1.00 18.37
N GLY A 42 -6.47 0.14 19.40
CA GLY A 42 -7.56 -0.80 19.69
C GLY A 42 -7.61 -2.03 18.77
N SER A 43 -6.61 -2.24 17.92
CA SER A 43 -6.54 -3.36 16.97
C SER A 43 -5.20 -4.09 17.06
N THR A 44 -5.17 -5.32 16.56
CA THR A 44 -3.94 -6.10 16.32
C THR A 44 -3.44 -5.93 14.88
N THR A 45 -4.09 -5.12 14.06
CA THR A 45 -3.71 -4.88 12.66
C THR A 45 -2.59 -3.85 12.58
N PRO A 46 -1.46 -4.15 11.90
CA PRO A 46 -0.43 -3.17 11.61
C PRO A 46 -0.97 -2.00 10.77
N ILE A 47 -0.48 -0.78 11.01
CA ILE A 47 -0.88 0.43 10.28
C ILE A 47 -0.72 0.23 8.76
N VAL A 48 0.40 -0.36 8.32
CA VAL A 48 0.63 -0.61 6.88
C VAL A 48 -0.44 -1.52 6.28
N ALA A 49 -0.82 -2.59 6.99
CA ALA A 49 -1.84 -3.53 6.52
C ALA A 49 -3.23 -2.87 6.48
N HIS A 50 -3.53 -2.03 7.48
CA HIS A 50 -4.77 -1.26 7.49
C HIS A 50 -4.85 -0.27 6.32
N LEU A 51 -3.78 0.47 6.03
CA LEU A 51 -3.74 1.41 4.89
C LEU A 51 -3.91 0.71 3.54
N VAL A 52 -3.33 -0.48 3.36
CA VAL A 52 -3.52 -1.30 2.15
C VAL A 52 -4.99 -1.75 2.04
N ALA A 53 -5.60 -2.17 3.14
CA ALA A 53 -7.00 -2.56 3.16
C ALA A 53 -7.94 -1.38 2.83
N GLU A 54 -7.68 -0.18 3.36
CA GLU A 54 -8.43 1.04 3.05
C GLU A 54 -8.34 1.41 1.56
N ALA A 55 -7.13 1.33 0.96
CA ALA A 55 -6.96 1.56 -0.46
C ALA A 55 -7.77 0.55 -1.31
N SER A 56 -7.73 -0.73 -0.92
CA SER A 56 -8.52 -1.77 -1.58
C SER A 56 -10.02 -1.55 -1.43
N ALA A 57 -10.49 -1.13 -0.26
CA ALA A 57 -11.90 -0.81 -0.01
C ALA A 57 -12.38 0.39 -0.86
N ALA A 58 -11.47 1.32 -1.17
CA ALA A 58 -11.71 2.44 -2.09
C ALA A 58 -11.60 2.07 -3.58
N GLY A 59 -11.33 0.80 -3.93
CA GLY A 59 -11.16 0.36 -5.32
C GLY A 59 -9.84 0.80 -5.97
N LEU A 60 -8.84 1.15 -5.15
CA LEU A 60 -7.53 1.63 -5.57
C LEU A 60 -6.46 0.56 -5.36
N ASP A 61 -5.48 0.54 -6.25
CA ASP A 61 -4.30 -0.31 -6.08
C ASP A 61 -3.32 0.38 -5.11
N ALA A 62 -2.79 -0.38 -4.14
CA ALA A 62 -1.79 0.11 -3.19
C ALA A 62 -0.38 -0.37 -3.57
N ALA A 63 0.58 0.55 -3.59
CA ALA A 63 1.99 0.26 -3.79
C ALA A 63 2.78 0.56 -2.51
N LEU A 64 3.50 -0.43 -1.97
CA LEU A 64 4.42 -0.19 -0.86
C LEU A 64 5.72 0.44 -1.40
N VAL A 65 6.08 1.62 -0.89
CA VAL A 65 7.21 2.41 -1.38
C VAL A 65 8.32 2.49 -0.34
N GLY A 66 9.52 2.08 -0.73
CA GLY A 66 10.73 2.11 0.09
C GLY A 66 11.15 0.73 0.61
N ARG A 67 12.15 0.71 1.49
CA ARG A 67 12.63 -0.51 2.16
C ARG A 67 12.29 -0.44 3.64
N ALA A 68 11.61 -1.47 4.13
CA ALA A 68 11.64 -1.78 5.55
C ALA A 68 13.04 -2.36 5.85
N VAL A 69 13.66 -1.86 6.91
CA VAL A 69 14.84 -2.50 7.50
C VAL A 69 14.35 -3.14 8.80
N ASP A 70 14.67 -4.41 8.97
CA ASP A 70 14.39 -5.17 10.19
C ASP A 70 15.17 -4.62 11.40
#